data_AF-A0A961FJP0-F1
#
_entry.id   AF-A0A961FJP0-F1
#
_cell.length_a   1.000
_cell.length_b   1.000
_cell.length_c   1.000
_cell.angle_alpha   90.00
_cell.angle_beta   90.00
_cell.angle_gamma   90.00
#
_symmetry.space_group_name_H-M   'P 1'
#
loop_
_entity.id
_entity.type
_entity.pdbx_description
1 polymer ?
#
loop_
_entity_poly.entity_id
_entity_poly.type
_entity_poly.pdbx_seq_one_letter_code
_entity_poly.pdbx_strand_id
1 'polypeptide(L)'
;MRKNTALLTLIGAAISLSIGACSAKPDEATCTKLGEKYYELEKDNVPDPSLAEGEKARYTDDCKGGKYTKAQTDCALGAADGAAFEKCFAGA
;
A
#
# COMPACT_ATOMS: atom_id res chain seq x y z
N MET A 1 42.87 32.02 5.24
CA MET A 1 41.43 31.96 4.91
C MET A 1 40.87 30.66 5.47
N ARG A 2 39.77 30.74 6.22
CA ARG A 2 39.03 29.60 6.79
C ARG A 2 38.29 28.86 5.67
N LYS A 3 38.26 27.53 5.71
CA LYS A 3 37.02 26.72 5.85
C LYS A 3 37.32 25.21 5.78
N ASN A 4 36.95 24.55 6.87
CA ASN A 4 36.76 23.13 7.04
C ASN A 4 35.99 22.48 5.87
N THR A 5 36.34 21.24 5.55
CA THR A 5 35.33 20.22 5.23
C THR A 5 35.89 18.87 5.67
N ALA A 6 35.67 18.58 6.95
CA ALA A 6 35.74 17.25 7.48
C ALA A 6 34.53 16.45 7.00
N LEU A 7 34.71 15.13 6.93
CA LEU A 7 33.70 14.10 7.09
C LEU A 7 32.55 14.08 6.07
N LEU A 8 32.60 13.11 5.16
CA LEU A 8 31.43 12.28 4.92
C LEU A 8 31.87 10.83 4.70
N THR A 9 31.81 10.11 5.81
CA THR A 9 31.84 8.66 5.92
C THR A 9 30.81 8.08 4.96
N LEU A 10 31.27 7.41 3.89
CA LEU A 10 30.45 6.51 3.09
C LEU A 10 30.14 5.27 3.92
N ILE A 11 29.18 5.39 4.84
CA ILE A 11 28.43 4.26 5.37
C ILE A 11 27.19 4.16 4.49
N GLY A 12 27.40 3.72 3.25
CA GLY A 12 26.31 3.25 2.41
C GLY A 12 25.89 1.91 2.96
N ALA A 13 24.83 1.93 3.77
CA ALA A 13 24.23 0.75 4.37
C ALA A 13 24.06 -0.37 3.33
N ALA A 14 24.80 -1.46 3.52
CA ALA A 14 24.30 -2.76 3.13
C ALA A 14 23.00 -2.96 3.91
N ILE A 15 21.87 -2.58 3.30
CA ILE A 15 20.58 -3.05 3.75
C ILE A 15 20.61 -4.54 3.41
N SER A 16 21.13 -5.30 4.37
CA SER A 16 20.90 -6.72 4.50
C SER A 16 19.41 -6.91 4.34
N LEU A 17 18.99 -7.35 3.14
CA LEU A 17 17.71 -7.99 2.92
C LEU A 17 17.75 -9.35 3.61
N SER A 18 17.95 -9.34 4.93
CA SER A 18 17.37 -10.32 5.83
C SER A 18 15.87 -10.03 5.86
N ILE A 19 15.22 -10.18 4.71
CA ILE A 19 13.79 -10.44 4.65
C ILE A 19 13.68 -11.88 5.14
N GLY A 20 13.67 -12.03 6.47
CA GLY A 20 12.88 -13.10 7.03
C GLY A 20 11.52 -12.98 6.36
N ALA A 21 11.11 -14.04 5.66
CA ALA A 21 9.80 -14.19 5.07
C ALA A 21 8.76 -14.19 6.20
N CYS A 22 8.54 -13.03 6.81
CA CYS A 22 7.30 -12.74 7.50
C CYS A 22 6.31 -12.50 6.37
N SER A 23 5.63 -13.57 5.95
CA SER A 23 4.32 -13.51 5.29
C SER A 23 3.31 -12.88 6.25
N ALA A 24 3.60 -11.67 6.71
CA ALA A 24 2.79 -10.94 7.63
C ALA A 24 1.55 -10.54 6.85
N LYS A 25 0.39 -11.07 7.27
CA LYS A 25 -0.88 -10.50 6.86
C LYS A 25 -0.81 -8.99 7.14
N PRO A 26 -1.34 -8.15 6.24
CA PRO A 26 -1.50 -6.73 6.52
C PRO A 26 -2.22 -6.57 7.87
N ASP A 27 -1.75 -5.63 8.69
CA ASP A 27 -2.41 -5.32 9.95
C ASP A 27 -3.76 -4.64 9.69
N GLU A 28 -4.61 -4.61 10.73
CA GLU A 28 -5.98 -4.11 10.59
C GLU A 28 -6.04 -2.64 10.12
N ALA A 29 -5.10 -1.79 10.57
CA ALA A 29 -5.07 -0.40 10.17
C ALA A 29 -4.69 -0.25 8.69
N THR A 30 -3.75 -1.08 8.22
CA THR A 30 -3.39 -1.17 6.80
C THR A 30 -4.57 -1.63 5.94
N CYS A 31 -5.40 -2.56 6.44
CA CYS A 31 -6.61 -2.99 5.73
C CYS A 31 -7.70 -1.93 5.66
N THR A 32 -7.93 -1.16 6.74
CA THR A 32 -8.85 -0.02 6.71
C THR A 32 -8.40 1.03 5.69
N LYS A 33 -7.10 1.35 5.68
CA LYS A 33 -6.51 2.29 4.70
C LYS A 33 -6.67 1.80 3.26
N LEU A 34 -6.64 0.49 3.03
CA LEU A 34 -6.82 -0.07 1.69
C LEU A 34 -8.21 0.27 1.13
N GLY A 35 -9.26 0.02 1.92
CA GLY A 35 -10.63 0.37 1.50
C GLY A 35 -10.82 1.88 1.36
N GLU A 36 -10.26 2.68 2.27
CA GLU A 36 -10.29 4.15 2.15
C GLU A 36 -9.59 4.63 0.88
N LYS A 37 -8.44 4.05 0.54
CA LYS A 37 -7.71 4.37 -0.68
C LYS A 37 -8.56 4.07 -1.92
N TYR A 38 -9.21 2.91 -1.99
CA TYR A 38 -10.13 2.60 -3.09
C TYR A 38 -11.24 3.65 -3.19
N TYR A 39 -11.90 3.96 -2.07
CA TYR A 39 -12.96 4.96 -2.04
C TYR A 39 -12.50 6.33 -2.53
N GLU A 40 -11.34 6.81 -2.06
CA GLU A 40 -10.79 8.09 -2.50
C GLU A 40 -10.47 8.12 -4.00
N LEU A 41 -10.07 6.97 -4.57
CA LEU A 41 -9.77 6.87 -6.00
C LEU A 41 -11.04 6.77 -6.86
N GLU A 42 -12.10 6.15 -6.36
CA GLU A 42 -13.28 5.78 -7.18
C GLU A 42 -14.55 6.60 -6.89
N LYS A 43 -14.69 7.25 -5.73
CA LYS A 43 -15.93 7.98 -5.35
C LYS A 43 -16.36 9.04 -6.37
N ASP A 44 -15.41 9.64 -7.07
CA ASP A 44 -15.64 10.67 -8.09
C ASP A 44 -15.72 10.09 -9.52
N ASN A 45 -15.40 8.80 -9.70
CA ASN A 45 -15.40 8.09 -10.97
C ASN A 45 -16.62 7.17 -11.14
N VAL A 46 -17.36 6.89 -10.06
CA VAL A 46 -18.61 6.13 -10.10
C VAL A 46 -19.85 7.03 -10.14
N PRO A 47 -20.93 6.62 -10.82
CA PRO A 47 -22.17 7.40 -10.90
C PRO A 47 -22.94 7.46 -9.56
N ASP A 48 -22.68 6.52 -8.65
CA ASP A 48 -23.27 6.47 -7.31
C ASP A 48 -22.16 6.18 -6.27
N PRO A 49 -21.88 7.11 -5.34
CA PRO A 49 -20.83 6.94 -4.34
C PRO A 49 -21.08 5.76 -3.39
N SER A 50 -22.32 5.27 -3.28
CA SER A 50 -22.65 4.06 -2.51
C SER A 50 -21.98 2.81 -3.08
N LEU A 51 -21.69 2.78 -4.38
CA LEU A 51 -20.94 1.70 -5.02
C LEU A 51 -19.48 1.71 -4.56
N ALA A 52 -18.87 2.90 -4.49
CA ALA A 52 -17.50 3.05 -3.98
C ALA A 52 -17.41 2.69 -2.48
N GLU A 53 -18.44 2.99 -1.69
CA GLU A 53 -18.51 2.55 -0.28
C GLU A 53 -18.66 1.02 -0.14
N GLY A 54 -19.48 0.39 -0.97
CA GLY A 54 -19.64 -1.07 -0.97
C GLY A 54 -18.33 -1.80 -1.27
N GLU A 55 -17.60 -1.32 -2.28
CA GLU A 55 -16.29 -1.86 -2.65
C GLU A 55 -15.21 -1.54 -1.60
N LYS A 56 -15.24 -0.35 -0.98
CA LYS A 56 -14.39 -0.01 0.17
C LYS A 56 -14.53 -1.04 1.30
N ALA A 57 -15.76 -1.39 1.66
CA ALA A 57 -16.02 -2.40 2.68
C ALA A 57 -15.45 -3.76 2.24
N ARG A 58 -15.69 -4.15 0.98
CA ARG A 58 -15.16 -5.39 0.40
C ARG A 58 -13.63 -5.48 0.49
N TYR A 59 -12.90 -4.45 0.05
CA TYR A 59 -11.43 -4.46 0.11
C TYR A 59 -10.90 -4.47 1.54
N THR A 60 -11.58 -3.79 2.47
CA THR A 60 -11.23 -3.82 3.90
C THR A 60 -11.41 -5.22 4.48
N ASP A 61 -12.56 -5.83 4.25
CA ASP A 61 -12.91 -7.14 4.80
C ASP A 61 -12.10 -8.27 4.16
N ASP A 62 -11.84 -8.22 2.85
CA ASP A 62 -11.00 -9.19 2.15
C ASP A 62 -9.55 -9.13 2.63
N CYS A 63 -9.04 -7.92 2.90
CA CYS A 63 -7.74 -7.72 3.51
C CYS A 63 -7.69 -8.31 4.93
N LYS A 64 -8.66 -8.01 5.79
CA LYS A 64 -8.75 -8.55 7.16
C LYS A 64 -8.92 -10.07 7.18
N GLY A 65 -9.67 -10.62 6.22
CA GLY A 65 -9.84 -12.05 5.98
C GLY A 65 -8.57 -12.73 5.45
N GLY A 66 -7.52 -11.97 5.15
CA GLY A 66 -6.24 -12.49 4.67
C GLY A 66 -6.25 -12.94 3.22
N LYS A 67 -7.21 -12.46 2.40
CA LYS A 67 -7.22 -12.71 0.95
C LYS A 67 -6.09 -11.97 0.24
N TYR A 68 -5.65 -10.85 0.80
CA TYR A 68 -4.56 -10.05 0.23
C TYR A 68 -3.28 -10.19 1.05
N THR A 69 -2.18 -10.30 0.33
CA THR A 69 -0.84 -10.23 0.90
C THR A 69 -0.47 -8.78 1.19
N LYS A 70 0.45 -8.56 2.14
CA LYS A 70 0.98 -7.24 2.42
C LYS A 70 1.57 -6.55 1.18
N ALA A 71 2.20 -7.31 0.28
CA ALA A 71 2.74 -6.77 -0.97
C ALA A 71 1.65 -6.23 -1.91
N GLN A 72 0.52 -6.93 -2.02
CA GLN A 72 -0.63 -6.46 -2.80
C GLN A 72 -1.26 -5.22 -2.17
N THR A 73 -1.42 -5.22 -0.85
CA THR A 73 -1.95 -4.08 -0.11
C THR A 73 -1.03 -2.86 -0.23
N ASP A 74 0.28 -3.02 -0.08
CA ASP A 74 1.26 -1.93 -0.22
C ASP A 74 1.28 -1.37 -1.66
N CYS A 75 1.17 -2.24 -2.67
CA CYS A 75 1.02 -1.83 -4.08
C CYS A 75 -0.23 -0.94 -4.26
N ALA A 76 -1.38 -1.40 -3.77
CA ALA A 76 -2.65 -0.73 -3.94
C ALA A 76 -2.71 0.61 -3.18
N LEU A 77 -2.10 0.69 -1.99
CA LEU A 77 -1.95 1.95 -1.26
C LEU A 77 -1.10 2.99 -2.00
N GLY A 78 -0.13 2.52 -2.80
CA GLY A 78 0.69 3.35 -3.69
C GLY A 78 0.06 3.72 -5.03
N ALA A 79 -1.15 3.22 -5.33
CA ALA A 79 -1.80 3.44 -6.63
C ALA A 79 -2.17 4.92 -6.84
N ALA A 80 -2.02 5.36 -8.10
CA ALA A 80 -2.35 6.72 -8.54
C ALA A 80 -3.82 6.90 -8.92
N ASP A 81 -4.47 5.83 -9.37
CA ASP A 81 -5.86 5.76 -9.84
C ASP A 81 -6.43 4.36 -9.58
N GLY A 82 -7.75 4.19 -9.73
CA GLY A 82 -8.40 2.90 -9.48
C GLY A 82 -7.95 1.78 -10.42
N ALA A 83 -7.61 2.08 -11.67
CA ALA A 83 -7.08 1.07 -12.59
C ALA A 83 -5.70 0.55 -12.14
N ALA A 84 -4.84 1.42 -11.60
CA ALA A 84 -3.58 1.04 -10.98
C ALA A 84 -3.81 0.26 -9.68
N PHE A 85 -4.84 0.62 -8.91
CA PHE A 85 -5.23 -0.07 -7.70
C PHE A 85 -5.66 -1.52 -7.98
N GLU A 86 -6.56 -1.73 -8.94
CA GLU A 86 -7.05 -3.07 -9.30
C GLU A 86 -5.95 -3.97 -9.88
N LYS A 87 -4.99 -3.40 -10.62
CA LYS A 87 -3.83 -4.14 -11.14
C LYS A 87 -2.96 -4.76 -10.06
N CYS A 88 -2.97 -4.23 -8.83
CA CYS A 88 -2.26 -4.82 -7.71
C CYS A 88 -2.85 -6.17 -7.25
N PHE A 89 -4.11 -6.44 -7.63
CA PHE A 89 -4.83 -7.68 -7.30
C PHE A 89 -5.08 -8.56 -8.53
N ALA A 90 -4.90 -8.03 -9.74
CA ALA A 90 -5.02 -8.77 -10.99
C ALA A 90 -3.92 -9.85 -11.08
N GLY A 91 -4.26 -11.09 -10.76
CA GLY A 91 -3.36 -12.24 -10.81
C GLY A 91 -3.16 -12.99 -9.48
N ALA A 92 -3.93 -12.64 -8.45
CA ALA A 92 -4.01 -13.36 -7.17
C ALA A 92 -4.88 -14.63 -7.26
#